data_AF-A0A6B9YFN4-F1
#
_entry.id   AF-A0A6B9YFN4-F1
#
_cell.length_a   1.000
_cell.length_b   1.000
_cell.length_c   1.000
_cell.angle_alpha   90.00
_cell.angle_beta   90.00
_cell.angle_gamma   90.00
#
_symmetry.space_group_name_H-M   'P 1'
#
loop_
_entity.id
_entity.type
_entity.pdbx_description
1 polymer ?
#
loop_
_entity_poly.entity_id
_entity_poly.type
_entity_poly.pdbx_seq_one_letter_code
_entity_poly.pdbx_strand_id
1 'polypeptide(L)'
;MTTYSVEEVAKRIQHTNVNPDVTKEEILSICNDCLEYGFDGVMLQPGWIGVAKEQLKGSDVKICTALGYPMGGALTQSKVQEMRDVVASGAEQVDFMANIGYLKSGMYEEYKNEMAEIVKAADGKVTKIMLEFGMLTQDEKEKAAELALEAGVSYLKNSSGWGKGGHATVEDIKLLKSIAGDQALVKASGGIRDMEKATDILNAGASLIGTSAGVKIVGGAGEALTDY
;
A
#
# COMPACT_ATOMS: atom_id res chain seq x y z
N MET A 1 -3.50 24.65 4.43
CA MET A 1 -3.09 23.33 4.92
C MET A 1 -3.98 22.98 6.09
N THR A 2 -4.53 21.78 6.09
CA THR A 2 -5.35 21.27 7.20
C THR A 2 -4.41 20.78 8.30
N THR A 3 -4.69 21.13 9.54
CA THR A 3 -4.08 20.49 10.71
C THR A 3 -4.86 19.23 11.03
N TYR A 4 -4.17 18.08 11.08
CA TYR A 4 -4.77 16.81 11.51
C TYR A 4 -4.47 16.58 13.00
N SER A 5 -5.43 16.04 13.75
CA SER A 5 -5.16 15.50 15.08
C SER A 5 -4.35 14.21 15.01
N VAL A 6 -3.77 13.79 16.14
CA VAL A 6 -3.05 12.51 16.24
C VAL A 6 -3.97 11.34 15.85
N GLU A 7 -5.21 11.35 16.33
CA GLU A 7 -6.21 10.32 16.07
C GLU A 7 -6.65 10.31 14.60
N GLU A 8 -6.72 11.47 13.95
CA GLU A 8 -7.03 11.56 12.53
C GLU A 8 -5.91 11.01 11.66
N VAL A 9 -4.66 11.21 12.05
CA VAL A 9 -3.49 10.60 11.38
C VAL A 9 -3.47 9.10 11.63
N ALA A 10 -3.71 8.65 12.86
CA ALA A 10 -3.74 7.23 13.22
C ALA A 10 -4.72 6.44 12.32
N LYS A 11 -5.95 6.93 12.17
CA LYS A 11 -6.98 6.31 11.31
C LYS A 11 -6.65 6.27 9.81
N ARG A 12 -5.52 6.83 9.39
CA ARG A 12 -5.02 6.81 8.01
C ARG A 12 -3.73 6.00 7.86
N ILE A 13 -3.20 5.44 8.95
CA ILE A 13 -1.99 4.63 8.93
C ILE A 13 -2.35 3.16 8.72
N GLN A 14 -1.75 2.56 7.70
CA GLN A 14 -1.61 1.11 7.59
C GLN A 14 -0.23 0.73 8.13
N HIS A 15 -0.21 0.20 9.35
CA HIS A 15 1.02 -0.10 10.07
C HIS A 15 1.66 -1.36 9.49
N THR A 16 2.89 -1.22 8.99
CA THR A 16 3.47 -2.15 8.03
C THR A 16 4.67 -2.88 8.60
N ASN A 17 4.65 -4.21 8.52
CA ASN A 17 5.86 -5.04 8.54
C ASN A 17 5.74 -6.15 7.49
N VAL A 18 6.49 -6.01 6.41
CA VAL A 18 6.55 -6.98 5.30
C VAL A 18 7.97 -7.52 5.10
N ASN A 19 8.84 -7.35 6.09
CA ASN A 19 10.24 -7.76 6.01
C ASN A 19 10.37 -9.28 5.89
N PRO A 20 11.24 -9.81 5.01
CA PRO A 20 11.35 -11.25 4.76
C PRO A 20 11.59 -12.13 6.01
N ASP A 21 12.17 -11.55 7.05
CA ASP A 21 12.52 -12.20 8.31
C ASP A 21 11.50 -11.98 9.43
N VAL A 22 10.36 -11.32 9.16
CA VAL A 22 9.35 -11.04 10.18
C VAL A 22 8.84 -12.32 10.86
N THR A 23 8.87 -12.31 12.18
CA THR A 23 8.47 -13.42 13.05
C THR A 23 7.00 -13.33 13.45
N LYS A 24 6.46 -14.44 13.98
CA LYS A 24 5.08 -14.45 14.49
C LYS A 24 4.89 -13.43 15.62
N GLU A 25 5.87 -13.32 16.50
CA GLU A 25 5.86 -12.41 17.65
C GLU A 25 5.80 -10.95 17.19
N GLU A 26 6.55 -10.58 16.17
CA GLU A 26 6.51 -9.24 15.57
C GLU A 26 5.16 -8.96 14.88
N ILE A 27 4.57 -9.96 14.20
CA ILE A 27 3.22 -9.83 13.63
C ILE A 27 2.17 -9.58 14.72
N LEU A 28 2.24 -10.31 15.83
CA LEU A 28 1.35 -10.09 16.97
C LEU A 28 1.56 -8.68 17.57
N SER A 29 2.81 -8.22 17.65
CA SER A 29 3.14 -6.88 18.12
C SER A 29 2.48 -5.80 17.26
N ILE A 30 2.68 -5.81 15.94
CA ILE A 30 2.10 -4.78 15.06
C ILE A 30 0.56 -4.83 15.03
N CYS A 31 -0.04 -6.00 15.25
CA CYS A 31 -1.49 -6.11 15.41
C CYS A 31 -1.95 -5.41 16.70
N ASN A 32 -1.23 -5.60 17.81
CA ASN A 32 -1.53 -4.93 19.07
C ASN A 32 -1.34 -3.41 18.94
N ASP A 33 -0.30 -2.95 18.25
CA ASP A 33 -0.11 -1.53 17.96
C ASP A 33 -1.30 -0.96 17.18
N CYS A 34 -1.82 -1.69 16.20
CA CYS A 34 -3.02 -1.25 15.47
C CYS A 34 -4.24 -1.10 16.38
N LEU A 35 -4.43 -2.01 17.33
CA LEU A 35 -5.53 -1.96 18.31
C LEU A 35 -5.35 -0.80 19.30
N GLU A 36 -4.14 -0.62 19.83
CA GLU A 36 -3.82 0.39 20.84
C GLU A 36 -3.95 1.81 20.28
N TYR A 37 -3.40 2.05 19.09
CA TYR A 37 -3.34 3.39 18.50
C TYR A 37 -4.51 3.70 17.54
N GLY A 38 -5.38 2.72 17.27
CA GLY A 38 -6.52 2.91 16.37
C GLY A 38 -6.11 3.14 14.92
N PHE A 39 -5.13 2.37 14.44
CA PHE A 39 -4.69 2.43 13.04
C PHE A 39 -5.74 1.87 12.07
N ASP A 40 -5.68 2.30 10.82
CA ASP A 40 -6.60 1.83 9.76
C ASP A 40 -6.50 0.32 9.56
N GLY A 41 -5.27 -0.21 9.52
CA GLY A 41 -5.05 -1.62 9.24
C GLY A 41 -3.62 -2.07 9.51
N VAL A 42 -3.45 -3.38 9.62
CA VAL A 42 -2.14 -4.04 9.64
C VAL A 42 -1.77 -4.48 8.23
N MET A 43 -0.53 -4.21 7.81
CA MET A 43 -0.01 -4.57 6.50
C MET A 43 1.13 -5.60 6.67
N LEU A 44 0.90 -6.82 6.19
CA LEU A 44 1.73 -8.00 6.45
C LEU A 44 1.92 -8.89 5.22
N GLN A 45 2.87 -9.82 5.28
CA GLN A 45 3.04 -10.83 4.22
C GLN A 45 1.87 -11.81 4.20
N PRO A 46 1.52 -12.37 3.02
CA PRO A 46 0.38 -13.29 2.88
C PRO A 46 0.33 -14.45 3.88
N GLY A 47 1.49 -15.03 4.22
CA GLY A 47 1.58 -16.14 5.16
C GLY A 47 1.10 -15.83 6.58
N TRP A 48 1.01 -14.55 6.95
CA TRP A 48 0.64 -14.10 8.29
C TRP A 48 -0.84 -13.69 8.43
N ILE A 49 -1.62 -13.73 7.35
CA ILE A 49 -3.05 -13.36 7.35
C ILE A 49 -3.82 -14.14 8.42
N GLY A 50 -3.57 -15.45 8.53
CA GLY A 50 -4.24 -16.30 9.52
C GLY A 50 -3.97 -15.87 10.97
N VAL A 51 -2.72 -15.53 11.28
CA VAL A 51 -2.32 -15.06 12.62
C VAL A 51 -3.00 -13.73 12.94
N ALA A 52 -2.95 -12.77 12.02
CA ALA A 52 -3.57 -11.47 12.22
C ALA A 52 -5.09 -11.56 12.35
N LYS A 53 -5.74 -12.44 11.58
CA LYS A 53 -7.19 -12.68 11.66
C LYS A 53 -7.62 -13.19 13.04
N GLU A 54 -6.80 -14.04 13.65
CA GLU A 54 -7.08 -14.55 14.99
C GLU A 54 -6.86 -13.46 16.04
N GLN A 55 -5.77 -12.69 15.92
CA GLN A 55 -5.42 -11.60 16.86
C GLN A 55 -6.40 -10.42 16.80
N LEU A 56 -6.87 -10.05 15.61
CA LEU A 56 -7.70 -8.85 15.37
C LEU A 56 -9.20 -9.16 15.39
N LYS A 57 -9.59 -10.37 15.85
CA LYS A 57 -10.98 -10.81 15.84
C LYS A 57 -11.89 -9.86 16.62
N GLY A 58 -12.91 -9.32 15.94
CA GLY A 58 -13.88 -8.41 16.54
C GLY A 58 -13.42 -6.95 16.61
N SER A 59 -12.26 -6.63 16.03
CA SER A 59 -11.81 -5.25 15.82
C SER A 59 -12.18 -4.75 14.41
N ASP A 60 -12.11 -3.43 14.23
CA ASP A 60 -12.29 -2.77 12.92
C ASP A 60 -10.96 -2.58 12.17
N VAL A 61 -9.85 -3.14 12.68
CA VAL A 61 -8.52 -3.04 12.05
C VAL A 61 -8.51 -3.90 10.78
N LYS A 62 -8.27 -3.27 9.62
CA LYS A 62 -8.24 -4.00 8.35
C LYS A 62 -7.03 -4.91 8.24
N ILE A 63 -7.24 -6.13 7.75
CA ILE A 63 -6.14 -7.03 7.39
C ILE A 63 -5.71 -6.75 5.95
N CYS A 64 -4.52 -6.17 5.80
CA CYS A 64 -3.94 -5.81 4.51
C CYS A 64 -2.74 -6.71 4.18
N THR A 65 -2.56 -7.00 2.90
CA THR A 65 -1.39 -7.76 2.42
C THR A 65 -0.87 -7.23 1.08
N ALA A 66 0.28 -7.76 0.65
CA ALA A 66 0.89 -7.44 -0.64
C ALA A 66 1.12 -8.70 -1.48
N LEU A 67 0.95 -8.59 -2.79
CA LEU A 67 1.31 -9.64 -3.76
C LEU A 67 2.17 -9.12 -4.91
N GLY A 68 2.89 -10.03 -5.58
CA GLY A 68 3.80 -9.68 -6.66
C GLY A 68 4.91 -8.71 -6.25
N TYR A 69 5.18 -8.58 -4.95
CA TYR A 69 6.11 -7.61 -4.38
C TYR A 69 7.38 -8.31 -3.86
N PRO A 70 8.56 -7.66 -3.89
CA PRO A 70 8.85 -6.32 -4.43
C PRO A 70 9.19 -6.29 -5.92
N MET A 71 9.11 -7.42 -6.63
CA MET A 71 9.68 -7.53 -7.99
C MET A 71 8.70 -7.24 -9.14
N GLY A 72 7.40 -7.45 -8.96
CA GLY A 72 6.34 -7.21 -9.96
C GLY A 72 6.29 -8.17 -11.15
N GLY A 73 7.42 -8.80 -11.50
CA GLY A 73 7.61 -9.57 -12.75
C GLY A 73 7.15 -11.03 -12.74
N ALA A 74 6.35 -11.46 -11.77
CA ALA A 74 5.73 -12.78 -11.79
C ALA A 74 4.69 -12.88 -12.92
N LEU A 75 4.38 -14.10 -13.39
CA LEU A 75 3.36 -14.31 -14.40
C LEU A 75 1.99 -13.79 -13.90
N THR A 76 1.21 -13.18 -14.80
CA THR A 76 -0.13 -12.66 -14.48
C THR A 76 -1.01 -13.73 -13.83
N GLN A 77 -1.01 -14.96 -14.34
CA GLN A 77 -1.81 -16.06 -13.77
C GLN A 77 -1.35 -16.46 -12.35
N SER A 78 -0.05 -16.35 -12.05
CA SER A 78 0.44 -16.57 -10.68
C SER A 78 -0.08 -15.50 -9.72
N LYS A 79 -0.05 -14.22 -10.14
CA LYS A 79 -0.58 -13.11 -9.34
C LYS A 79 -2.10 -13.16 -9.17
N VAL A 80 -2.83 -13.59 -10.21
CA VAL A 80 -4.28 -13.84 -10.16
C VAL A 80 -4.63 -14.94 -9.17
N GLN A 81 -3.89 -16.06 -9.18
CA GLN A 81 -4.12 -17.13 -8.23
C GLN A 81 -3.77 -16.68 -6.81
N GLU A 82 -2.64 -16.01 -6.62
CA GLU A 82 -2.23 -15.45 -5.33
C GLU A 82 -3.28 -14.48 -4.77
N MET A 83 -3.86 -13.61 -5.61
CA MET A 83 -4.96 -12.71 -5.21
C MET A 83 -6.16 -13.51 -4.65
N ARG A 84 -6.59 -14.57 -5.34
CA ARG A 84 -7.69 -15.42 -4.87
C ARG A 84 -7.35 -16.08 -3.54
N ASP A 85 -6.13 -16.58 -3.39
CA ASP A 85 -5.68 -17.27 -2.20
C ASP A 85 -5.65 -16.33 -0.98
N VAL A 86 -5.16 -15.09 -1.14
CA VAL A 86 -5.14 -14.11 -0.03
C VAL A 86 -6.53 -13.60 0.33
N VAL A 87 -7.40 -13.40 -0.66
CA VAL A 87 -8.81 -13.03 -0.41
C VAL A 87 -9.53 -14.15 0.34
N ALA A 88 -9.36 -15.40 -0.08
CA ALA A 88 -9.92 -16.57 0.61
C ALA A 88 -9.36 -16.73 2.03
N SER A 89 -8.10 -16.36 2.25
CA SER A 89 -7.45 -16.40 3.57
C SER A 89 -7.99 -15.33 4.52
N GLY A 90 -8.60 -14.26 3.98
CA GLY A 90 -9.24 -13.20 4.77
C GLY A 90 -8.60 -11.83 4.65
N ALA A 91 -7.76 -11.59 3.64
CA ALA A 91 -7.32 -10.24 3.34
C ALA A 91 -8.53 -9.38 2.92
N GLU A 92 -8.62 -8.17 3.48
CA GLU A 92 -9.69 -7.22 3.18
C GLU A 92 -9.24 -6.17 2.18
N GLN A 93 -7.95 -5.86 2.18
CA GLN A 93 -7.33 -4.98 1.20
C GLN A 93 -6.00 -5.55 0.72
N VAL A 94 -5.74 -5.45 -0.58
CA VAL A 94 -4.54 -6.05 -1.18
C VAL A 94 -3.80 -4.98 -1.98
N ASP A 95 -2.55 -4.75 -1.61
CA ASP A 95 -1.63 -3.99 -2.44
C ASP A 95 -0.97 -4.95 -3.43
N PHE A 96 -0.79 -4.55 -4.68
CA PHE A 96 -0.13 -5.40 -5.67
C PHE A 96 0.80 -4.59 -6.56
N MET A 97 1.78 -5.26 -7.17
CA MET A 97 2.69 -4.66 -8.12
C MET A 97 2.50 -5.26 -9.52
N ALA A 98 2.26 -4.40 -10.50
CA ALA A 98 2.26 -4.78 -11.89
C ALA A 98 3.69 -4.88 -12.43
N ASN A 99 3.85 -5.51 -13.59
CA ASN A 99 5.15 -5.65 -14.23
C ASN A 99 5.60 -4.31 -14.83
N ILE A 100 6.42 -3.57 -14.07
CA ILE A 100 6.98 -2.27 -14.51
C ILE A 100 7.78 -2.39 -15.81
N GLY A 101 8.34 -3.57 -16.11
CA GLY A 101 9.00 -3.83 -17.39
C GLY A 101 8.09 -3.62 -18.59
N TYR A 102 6.82 -4.02 -18.51
CA TYR A 102 5.85 -3.80 -19.60
C TYR A 102 5.63 -2.31 -19.87
N LEU A 103 5.45 -1.52 -18.81
CA LEU A 103 5.32 -0.06 -18.93
C LEU A 103 6.56 0.56 -19.60
N LYS A 104 7.77 0.20 -19.13
CA LYS A 104 9.03 0.71 -19.68
C LYS A 104 9.29 0.28 -21.12
N SER A 105 8.71 -0.82 -21.56
CA SER A 105 8.80 -1.33 -22.92
C SER A 105 7.69 -0.84 -23.85
N GLY A 106 6.78 0.02 -23.38
CA GLY A 106 5.64 0.49 -24.17
C GLY A 106 4.54 -0.57 -24.39
N MET A 107 4.60 -1.69 -23.65
CA MET A 107 3.63 -2.78 -23.67
C MET A 107 2.42 -2.43 -22.78
N TYR A 108 1.75 -1.33 -23.12
CA TYR A 108 0.71 -0.73 -22.29
C TYR A 108 -0.53 -1.61 -22.16
N GLU A 109 -0.89 -2.35 -23.21
CA GLU A 109 -2.03 -3.27 -23.16
C GLU A 109 -1.74 -4.44 -22.23
N GLU A 110 -0.54 -5.02 -22.27
CA GLU A 110 -0.12 -6.09 -21.36
C GLU A 110 -0.07 -5.60 -19.91
N TYR A 111 0.45 -4.39 -19.67
CA TYR A 111 0.46 -3.77 -18.34
C TYR A 111 -0.95 -3.56 -17.79
N LYS A 112 -1.87 -2.99 -18.59
CA LYS A 112 -3.27 -2.75 -18.21
C LYS A 112 -4.05 -4.04 -18.00
N ASN A 113 -3.92 -5.00 -18.93
CA ASN A 113 -4.64 -6.27 -18.87
C ASN A 113 -4.23 -7.08 -17.65
N GLU A 114 -2.94 -7.09 -17.29
CA GLU A 114 -2.47 -7.71 -16.06
C GLU A 114 -3.15 -7.11 -14.82
N MET A 115 -3.17 -5.78 -14.70
CA MET A 115 -3.84 -5.11 -13.59
C MET A 115 -5.34 -5.46 -13.54
N ALA A 116 -6.02 -5.43 -14.69
CA ALA A 116 -7.45 -5.72 -14.78
C ALA A 116 -7.78 -7.18 -14.37
N GLU A 117 -6.94 -8.14 -14.75
CA GLU A 117 -7.11 -9.53 -14.33
C GLU A 117 -6.93 -9.70 -12.81
N ILE A 118 -5.95 -9.03 -12.22
CA ILE A 118 -5.71 -9.06 -10.76
C ILE A 118 -6.87 -8.39 -10.02
N VAL A 119 -7.33 -7.22 -10.48
CA VAL A 119 -8.49 -6.51 -9.90
C VAL A 119 -9.75 -7.38 -9.96
N LYS A 120 -10.01 -8.04 -11.09
CA LYS A 120 -11.12 -8.98 -11.24
C LYS A 120 -11.01 -10.15 -10.25
N ALA A 121 -9.81 -10.66 -10.02
CA ALA A 121 -9.56 -11.77 -9.10
C ALA A 121 -9.76 -11.39 -7.62
N ALA A 122 -9.75 -10.10 -7.28
CA ALA A 122 -9.97 -9.60 -5.94
C ALA A 122 -11.44 -9.68 -5.48
N ASP A 123 -12.37 -10.03 -6.37
CA ASP A 123 -13.80 -10.25 -6.05
C ASP A 123 -14.43 -9.12 -5.23
N GLY A 124 -14.21 -7.88 -5.66
CA GLY A 124 -14.74 -6.68 -5.01
C GLY A 124 -13.99 -6.22 -3.76
N LYS A 125 -12.90 -6.90 -3.35
CA LYS A 125 -12.01 -6.39 -2.29
C LYS A 125 -11.23 -5.15 -2.77
N VAL A 126 -10.79 -4.34 -1.82
CA VAL A 126 -10.03 -3.11 -2.08
C VAL A 126 -8.67 -3.48 -2.66
N THR A 127 -8.35 -2.96 -3.84
CA THR A 127 -7.06 -3.19 -4.51
C THR A 127 -6.26 -1.90 -4.60
N LYS A 128 -4.95 -1.99 -4.37
CA LYS A 128 -4.03 -0.84 -4.41
C LYS A 128 -2.83 -1.15 -5.29
N ILE A 129 -2.64 -0.41 -6.38
CA ILE A 129 -1.49 -0.63 -7.27
C ILE A 129 -0.26 0.13 -6.81
N MET A 130 0.85 -0.56 -6.60
CA MET A 130 2.18 0.02 -6.41
C MET A 130 2.79 0.38 -7.77
N LEU A 131 2.91 1.69 -8.04
CA LEU A 131 3.34 2.22 -9.34
C LEU A 131 4.87 2.42 -9.44
N GLU A 132 5.61 2.28 -8.34
CA GLU A 132 7.06 2.49 -8.27
C GLU A 132 7.57 3.79 -8.92
N PHE A 133 6.96 4.91 -8.56
CA PHE A 133 7.22 6.22 -9.17
C PHE A 133 8.69 6.62 -9.22
N GLY A 134 9.53 6.27 -8.23
CA GLY A 134 10.95 6.60 -8.28
C GLY A 134 11.76 5.83 -9.35
N MET A 135 11.15 4.88 -10.06
CA MET A 135 11.74 4.22 -11.24
C MET A 135 11.28 4.83 -12.57
N LEU A 136 10.32 5.76 -12.53
CA LEU A 136 9.59 6.25 -13.69
C LEU A 136 9.93 7.70 -14.01
N THR A 137 10.01 7.99 -15.30
CA THR A 137 9.98 9.35 -15.84
C THR A 137 8.59 9.98 -15.62
N GLN A 138 8.48 11.30 -15.81
CA GLN A 138 7.19 11.99 -15.64
C GLN A 138 6.09 11.40 -16.54
N ASP A 139 6.39 11.21 -17.83
CA ASP A 139 5.43 10.64 -18.79
C ASP A 139 5.04 9.20 -18.41
N GLU A 140 5.99 8.39 -17.92
CA GLU A 140 5.72 7.04 -17.45
C GLU A 140 4.83 7.04 -16.18
N LYS A 141 4.99 8.01 -15.27
CA LYS A 141 4.15 8.13 -14.05
C LYS A 141 2.70 8.41 -14.41
N GLU A 142 2.49 9.37 -15.30
CA GLU A 142 1.15 9.73 -15.79
C GLU A 142 0.50 8.53 -16.48
N LYS A 143 1.24 7.90 -17.40
CA LYS A 143 0.74 6.73 -18.14
C LYS A 143 0.40 5.55 -17.23
N ALA A 144 1.23 5.27 -16.22
CA ALA A 144 0.98 4.18 -15.28
C ALA A 144 -0.29 4.42 -14.44
N ALA A 145 -0.47 5.65 -13.95
CA ALA A 145 -1.64 6.04 -13.17
C ALA A 145 -2.94 5.98 -13.99
N GLU A 146 -2.93 6.47 -15.23
CA GLU A 146 -4.08 6.39 -16.15
C GLU A 146 -4.50 4.95 -16.43
N LEU A 147 -3.55 4.09 -16.82
CA LEU A 147 -3.83 2.68 -17.12
C LEU A 147 -4.33 1.93 -15.88
N ALA A 148 -3.86 2.30 -14.70
CA ALA A 148 -4.35 1.74 -13.44
C ALA A 148 -5.82 2.12 -13.16
N LEU A 149 -6.22 3.37 -13.44
CA LEU A 149 -7.63 3.79 -13.33
C LEU A 149 -8.50 3.03 -14.32
N GLU A 150 -8.06 2.87 -15.58
CA GLU A 150 -8.76 2.06 -16.58
C GLU A 150 -8.93 0.60 -16.14
N ALA A 151 -7.95 0.05 -15.39
CA ALA A 151 -8.01 -1.30 -14.84
C ALA A 151 -8.93 -1.43 -13.60
N GLY A 152 -9.47 -0.33 -13.06
CA GLY A 152 -10.45 -0.34 -11.98
C GLY A 152 -9.88 -0.52 -10.57
N VAL A 153 -8.64 -0.10 -10.34
CA VAL A 153 -8.04 -0.15 -8.98
C VAL A 153 -8.74 0.79 -8.00
N SER A 154 -8.80 0.42 -6.73
CA SER A 154 -9.41 1.28 -5.70
C SER A 154 -8.46 2.40 -5.23
N TYR A 155 -7.15 2.12 -5.21
CA TYR A 155 -6.12 3.09 -4.84
C TYR A 155 -4.95 3.09 -5.82
N LEU A 156 -4.46 4.30 -6.12
CA LEU A 156 -3.12 4.48 -6.66
C LEU A 156 -2.12 4.62 -5.51
N LYS A 157 -1.02 3.87 -5.55
CA LYS A 157 0.04 3.92 -4.54
C LYS A 157 1.37 4.26 -5.21
N ASN A 158 2.05 5.30 -4.71
CA ASN A 158 3.27 5.83 -5.33
C ASN A 158 4.41 4.81 -5.36
N SER A 159 4.57 4.01 -4.31
CA SER A 159 5.77 3.20 -4.09
C SER A 159 5.52 2.04 -3.15
N SER A 160 6.23 0.95 -3.37
CA SER A 160 6.30 -0.22 -2.53
C SER A 160 7.09 -0.01 -1.24
N GLY A 161 7.89 1.06 -1.17
CA GLY A 161 8.80 1.36 -0.07
C GLY A 161 10.19 0.72 -0.22
N TRP A 162 10.42 -0.11 -1.25
CA TRP A 162 11.69 -0.80 -1.47
C TRP A 162 12.51 -0.22 -2.62
N GLY A 163 13.83 -0.27 -2.47
CA GLY A 163 14.79 0.09 -3.52
C GLY A 163 14.74 1.56 -3.97
N LYS A 164 15.19 1.82 -5.21
CA LYS A 164 15.32 3.18 -5.78
C LYS A 164 13.99 3.95 -5.85
N GLY A 165 12.85 3.25 -5.78
CA GLY A 165 11.51 3.82 -5.85
C GLY A 165 10.91 4.22 -4.51
N GLY A 166 11.59 3.96 -3.38
CA GLY A 166 11.02 3.80 -2.04
C GLY A 166 10.56 5.05 -1.28
N HIS A 167 10.23 6.18 -1.93
CA HIS A 167 9.93 7.43 -1.21
C HIS A 167 8.63 8.11 -1.66
N ALA A 168 7.87 8.63 -0.69
CA ALA A 168 6.73 9.50 -0.91
C ALA A 168 7.15 10.98 -0.88
N THR A 169 7.03 11.64 -2.03
CA THR A 169 7.20 13.09 -2.16
C THR A 169 5.84 13.78 -2.20
N VAL A 170 5.77 15.05 -1.79
CA VAL A 170 4.51 15.81 -1.85
C VAL A 170 4.07 16.01 -3.30
N GLU A 171 5.04 16.18 -4.19
CA GLU A 171 4.87 16.34 -5.63
C GLU A 171 4.23 15.09 -6.25
N ASP A 172 4.75 13.89 -5.95
CA ASP A 172 4.21 12.64 -6.47
C ASP A 172 2.77 12.38 -5.97
N ILE A 173 2.49 12.70 -4.70
CA ILE A 173 1.14 12.52 -4.14
C ILE A 173 0.14 13.51 -4.74
N LYS A 174 0.56 14.77 -4.98
CA LYS A 174 -0.27 15.75 -5.69
C LYS A 174 -0.58 15.29 -7.12
N LEU A 175 0.42 14.79 -7.83
CA LEU A 175 0.26 14.25 -9.18
C LEU A 175 -0.72 13.08 -9.19
N LEU A 176 -0.56 12.10 -8.29
CA LEU A 176 -1.49 10.99 -8.16
C LEU A 176 -2.89 11.47 -7.84
N LYS A 177 -3.05 12.42 -6.92
CA LYS A 177 -4.38 12.93 -6.57
C LYS A 177 -5.03 13.67 -7.74
N SER A 178 -4.27 14.42 -8.53
CA SER A 178 -4.81 15.10 -9.71
C SER A 178 -5.28 14.12 -10.79
N ILE A 179 -4.56 13.01 -10.98
CA ILE A 179 -4.94 11.98 -11.96
C ILE A 179 -6.12 11.15 -11.44
N ALA A 180 -6.06 10.73 -10.17
CA ALA A 180 -7.10 9.90 -9.55
C ALA A 180 -8.46 10.58 -9.53
N GLY A 181 -8.51 11.90 -9.29
CA GLY A 181 -9.77 12.64 -9.15
C GLY A 181 -10.68 11.99 -8.11
N ASP A 182 -11.89 11.62 -8.53
CA ASP A 182 -12.87 10.88 -7.73
C ASP A 182 -12.97 9.39 -8.13
N GLN A 183 -12.16 8.93 -9.09
CA GLN A 183 -12.19 7.55 -9.61
C GLN A 183 -11.47 6.57 -8.68
N ALA A 184 -10.41 7.03 -8.00
CA ALA A 184 -9.65 6.25 -7.04
C ALA A 184 -9.14 7.12 -5.89
N LEU A 185 -8.68 6.47 -4.82
CA LEU A 185 -8.01 7.12 -3.70
C LEU A 185 -6.48 7.00 -3.84
N VAL A 186 -5.74 7.75 -3.02
CA VAL A 186 -4.26 7.73 -3.05
C VAL A 186 -3.72 7.16 -1.75
N LYS A 187 -2.82 6.18 -1.84
CA LYS A 187 -2.03 5.69 -0.71
C LYS A 187 -0.58 6.11 -0.89
N ALA A 188 -0.01 6.74 0.14
CA ALA A 188 1.39 7.13 0.14
C ALA A 188 2.22 6.16 0.97
N SER A 189 3.41 5.78 0.51
CA SER A 189 4.35 4.99 1.29
C SER A 189 5.80 5.26 0.89
N GLY A 190 6.69 4.99 1.85
CA GLY A 190 8.12 5.18 1.70
C GLY A 190 8.64 6.44 2.40
N GLY A 191 9.43 6.27 3.46
CA GLY A 191 10.12 7.37 4.15
C GLY A 191 9.24 8.31 4.98
N ILE A 192 8.00 7.92 5.31
CA ILE A 192 7.09 8.71 6.15
C ILE A 192 7.29 8.27 7.61
N ARG A 193 8.07 9.04 8.37
CA ARG A 193 8.60 8.63 9.70
C ARG A 193 8.27 9.56 10.86
N ASP A 194 7.59 10.68 10.61
CA ASP A 194 7.19 11.65 11.62
C ASP A 194 5.83 12.30 11.26
N MET A 195 5.26 13.00 12.25
CA MET A 195 3.95 13.64 12.17
C MET A 195 3.90 14.76 11.13
N GLU A 196 5.00 15.51 10.97
CA GLU A 196 5.09 16.60 10.00
C GLU A 196 4.98 16.05 8.58
N LYS A 197 5.80 15.06 8.24
CA LYS A 197 5.78 14.42 6.92
C LYS A 197 4.45 13.72 6.66
N ALA A 198 3.86 13.06 7.66
CA ALA A 198 2.54 12.45 7.54
C ALA A 198 1.48 13.50 7.19
N THR A 199 1.47 14.63 7.92
CA THR A 199 0.54 15.75 7.70
C THR A 199 0.70 16.36 6.31
N ASP A 200 1.93 16.57 5.85
CA ASP A 200 2.20 17.10 4.51
C ASP A 200 1.69 16.19 3.40
N ILE A 201 1.91 14.89 3.55
CA ILE A 201 1.46 13.87 2.59
C ILE A 201 -0.07 13.76 2.56
N LEU A 202 -0.74 13.84 3.71
CA LEU A 202 -2.20 13.89 3.75
C LEU A 202 -2.74 15.18 3.12
N ASN A 203 -2.12 16.32 3.39
CA ASN A 203 -2.46 17.60 2.76
C ASN A 203 -2.19 17.61 1.25
N ALA A 204 -1.27 16.79 0.76
CA ALA A 204 -0.99 16.59 -0.66
C ALA A 204 -2.10 15.80 -1.38
N GLY A 205 -3.00 15.14 -0.64
CA GLY A 205 -4.14 14.40 -1.18
C GLY A 205 -4.11 12.90 -0.91
N ALA A 206 -3.14 12.39 -0.15
CA ALA A 206 -3.15 11.00 0.27
C ALA A 206 -4.34 10.74 1.22
N SER A 207 -5.03 9.63 1.00
CA SER A 207 -6.09 9.12 1.87
C SER A 207 -5.56 8.14 2.91
N LEU A 208 -4.48 7.43 2.58
CA LEU A 208 -3.82 6.45 3.45
C LEU A 208 -2.29 6.60 3.41
N ILE A 209 -1.64 6.19 4.49
CA ILE A 209 -0.19 6.14 4.68
C ILE A 209 0.21 4.70 5.00
N GLY A 210 1.10 4.10 4.20
CA GLY A 210 1.79 2.87 4.57
C GLY A 210 3.13 3.18 5.25
N THR A 211 3.31 2.76 6.50
CA THR A 211 4.53 3.04 7.26
C THR A 211 4.82 2.01 8.37
N SER A 212 6.10 1.70 8.53
CA SER A 212 6.71 0.97 9.65
C SER A 212 6.88 1.82 10.91
N ALA A 213 6.68 3.14 10.81
CA ALA A 213 6.91 4.10 11.89
C ALA A 213 5.60 4.59 12.52
N GLY A 214 4.50 3.84 12.40
CA GLY A 214 3.16 4.26 12.85
C GLY A 214 3.15 4.75 14.30
N VAL A 215 3.64 3.94 15.24
CA VAL A 215 3.74 4.28 16.66
C VAL A 215 4.58 5.54 16.90
N LYS A 216 5.72 5.67 16.20
CA LYS A 216 6.56 6.86 16.29
C LYS A 216 5.83 8.13 15.84
N ILE A 217 5.09 8.05 14.74
CA ILE A 217 4.35 9.18 14.17
C ILE A 217 3.31 9.70 15.17
N VAL A 218 2.55 8.80 15.81
CA VAL A 218 1.43 9.19 16.68
C VAL A 218 1.81 9.38 18.15
N GLY A 219 2.82 8.66 18.65
CA GLY A 219 3.24 8.67 20.05
C GLY A 219 4.57 9.38 20.34
N GLY A 220 5.37 9.68 19.31
CA GLY A 220 6.65 10.41 19.45
C GLY A 220 7.81 9.63 20.10
N ALA A 221 7.54 8.47 20.71
CA ALA A 221 8.52 7.67 21.45
C ALA A 221 8.71 6.22 20.94
N GLY A 222 7.96 5.80 19.92
CA GLY A 222 8.15 4.49 19.29
C GLY A 222 9.38 4.43 18.40
N GLU A 223 10.03 3.28 18.33
CA GLU A 223 11.05 3.01 17.31
C GLU A 223 10.37 2.69 15.97
N ALA A 224 10.97 3.17 14.88
CA ALA A 224 10.51 2.76 13.55
C ALA A 224 11.04 1.34 13.29
N LEU A 225 10.17 0.44 12.79
CA LEU A 225 10.66 -0.83 12.28
C LEU A 225 11.59 -0.54 11.08
N THR A 226 12.62 -1.36 10.89
CA THR A 226 13.57 -1.16 9.80
C THR A 226 12.90 -1.41 8.46
N ASP A 227 12.94 -0.41 7.58
CA ASP A 227 12.62 -0.61 6.17
C ASP A 227 13.82 -1.28 5.48
N TYR A 228 13.58 -2.34 4.71
CA TYR A 228 14.59 -2.95 3.81
C TYR A 228 14.60 -2.27 2.44
#